data_AF-A0A2C5Z8A7-F1
#
_entry.id   AF-A0A2C5Z8A7-F1
#
_cell.length_a   1.000
_cell.length_b   1.000
_cell.length_c   1.000
_cell.angle_alpha   90.00
_cell.angle_beta   90.00
_cell.angle_gamma   90.00
#
_symmetry.space_group_name_H-M   'P 1'
#
loop_
_entity.id
_entity.type
_entity.pdbx_description
1 polymer ?
#
loop_
_entity_poly.entity_id
_entity_poly.type
_entity_poly.pdbx_seq_one_letter_code
_entity_poly.pdbx_strand_id
1 'polypeptide(L)'
;MSDRPLDRIRADARAADRRLKHQRRRTAGYTDCIDRLDTIGPAYHHAGPFDAALASRNAGNPRYSPLAAVHDSNMEAIRATPRENLIDALSRHVPLQGTASVPPGARDMSGNLMDYAEGADLMREPDAAGGAYKRWAGIVSLSCCPPLSLVQGHRR
;
A
#
# COMPACT_ATOMS: atom_id res chain seq x y z
N MET A 1 -28.09 56.87 -13.12
CA MET A 1 -27.41 55.75 -12.42
C MET A 1 -26.02 56.24 -12.04
N SER A 2 -25.73 56.39 -10.75
CA SER A 2 -24.43 56.88 -10.29
C SER A 2 -23.42 55.73 -10.31
N ASP A 3 -22.38 55.89 -11.11
CA ASP A 3 -21.27 54.94 -11.17
C ASP A 3 -20.57 54.96 -9.81
N ARG A 4 -20.54 53.82 -9.11
CA ARG A 4 -19.90 53.64 -7.79
C ARG A 4 -18.66 52.76 -7.94
N PRO A 5 -17.55 53.31 -8.44
CA PRO A 5 -16.36 52.52 -8.78
C PRO A 5 -15.76 51.81 -7.55
N LEU A 6 -15.83 52.40 -6.36
CA LEU A 6 -15.32 51.79 -5.14
C LEU A 6 -16.12 50.55 -4.70
N ASP A 7 -17.44 50.55 -4.95
CA ASP A 7 -18.29 49.41 -4.60
C ASP A 7 -17.98 48.20 -5.51
N ARG A 8 -17.65 48.45 -6.80
CA ARG A 8 -17.17 47.41 -7.71
C ARG A 8 -15.85 46.78 -7.23
N ILE A 9 -14.87 47.60 -6.86
CA ILE A 9 -13.57 47.11 -6.35
C ILE A 9 -13.74 46.29 -5.07
N ARG A 10 -14.62 46.72 -4.14
CA ARG A 10 -14.94 45.95 -2.93
C ARG A 10 -15.64 44.64 -3.24
N ALA A 11 -16.55 44.62 -4.22
CA ALA A 11 -17.22 43.40 -4.65
C ALA A 11 -16.24 42.40 -5.26
N ASP A 12 -15.33 42.87 -6.13
CA ASP A 12 -14.30 42.04 -6.77
C ASP A 12 -13.31 41.46 -5.75
N ALA A 13 -12.85 42.29 -4.80
CA ALA A 13 -11.98 41.83 -3.71
C ALA A 13 -12.67 40.75 -2.86
N ARG A 14 -13.96 40.93 -2.54
CA ARG A 14 -14.74 39.95 -1.76
C ARG A 14 -14.99 38.66 -2.55
N ALA A 15 -15.21 38.75 -3.86
CA ALA A 15 -15.35 37.60 -4.74
C ALA A 15 -14.04 36.81 -4.87
N ALA A 16 -12.91 37.50 -5.00
CA ALA A 16 -11.58 36.90 -5.02
C ALA A 16 -11.27 36.15 -3.70
N ASP A 17 -11.53 36.78 -2.55
CA ASP A 17 -11.27 36.18 -1.23
C ASP A 17 -12.15 34.94 -0.98
N ARG A 18 -13.42 34.97 -1.42
CA ARG A 18 -14.32 33.79 -1.38
C ARG A 18 -13.80 32.65 -2.26
N ARG A 19 -13.31 32.96 -3.46
CA ARG A 19 -12.74 31.98 -4.40
C ARG A 19 -11.49 31.31 -3.79
N LEU A 20 -10.61 32.08 -3.17
CA LEU A 20 -9.41 31.55 -2.49
C LEU A 20 -9.76 30.63 -1.32
N LYS A 21 -10.77 31.00 -0.51
CA LYS A 21 -11.27 30.15 0.59
C LYS A 21 -11.87 28.84 0.09
N HIS A 22 -12.66 28.89 -1.00
CA HIS A 22 -13.21 27.68 -1.62
C HIS A 22 -12.12 26.79 -2.23
N GLN A 23 -11.10 27.36 -2.86
CA GLN A 23 -9.97 26.59 -3.40
C GLN A 23 -9.15 25.93 -2.28
N ARG A 24 -8.83 26.67 -1.21
CA ARG A 24 -8.12 26.13 -0.04
C ARG A 24 -8.87 24.97 0.62
N ARG A 25 -10.20 25.02 0.69
CA ARG A 25 -11.02 23.92 1.20
C ARG A 25 -11.06 22.69 0.28
N ARG A 26 -10.82 22.86 -1.02
CA ARG A 26 -10.74 21.74 -1.98
C ARG A 26 -9.38 21.05 -1.98
N THR A 27 -8.34 21.74 -1.53
CA THR A 27 -6.95 21.25 -1.50
C THR A 27 -6.48 20.85 -0.10
N ALA A 28 -7.12 21.35 0.97
CA ALA A 28 -6.85 20.89 2.32
C ALA A 28 -7.17 19.39 2.42
N GLY A 29 -6.16 18.59 2.75
CA GLY A 29 -6.34 17.18 3.08
C GLY A 29 -7.47 17.02 4.10
N TYR A 30 -8.23 15.94 3.96
CA TYR A 30 -9.33 15.64 4.86
C TYR A 30 -8.77 15.45 6.27
N THR A 31 -8.96 16.44 7.15
CA THR A 31 -8.72 16.29 8.59
C THR A 31 -9.81 15.39 9.13
N ASP A 32 -9.45 14.24 9.70
CA ASP A 32 -10.43 13.34 10.28
C ASP A 32 -11.06 13.95 11.56
N CYS A 33 -11.96 13.21 12.23
CA CYS A 33 -12.59 13.71 13.44
C CYS A 33 -11.60 13.88 14.61
N ILE A 34 -10.50 13.13 14.62
CA ILE A 34 -9.44 13.19 15.64
C ILE A 34 -8.56 14.40 15.37
N ASP A 35 -8.12 14.61 14.12
CA ASP A 35 -7.35 15.78 13.68
C ASP A 35 -8.07 17.10 13.99
N ARG A 36 -9.40 17.10 13.86
CA ARG A 36 -10.23 18.28 14.15
C ARG A 36 -10.30 18.60 15.65
N LEU A 37 -10.16 17.59 16.50
CA LEU A 37 -10.19 17.74 17.96
C LEU A 37 -8.80 18.05 18.52
N ASP A 38 -7.74 17.83 17.74
CA ASP A 38 -6.38 18.10 18.16
C ASP A 38 -6.11 19.61 18.23
N THR A 39 -5.68 20.06 19.41
CA THR A 39 -5.44 21.48 19.75
C THR A 39 -3.94 21.80 19.79
N ILE A 40 -3.09 20.76 19.74
CA ILE A 40 -1.65 20.91 19.66
C ILE A 40 -1.34 21.18 18.18
N GLY A 41 -0.71 22.32 17.89
CA GLY A 41 -0.64 22.88 16.54
C GLY A 41 -0.10 21.94 15.43
N PRO A 42 -0.15 22.38 14.16
CA PRO A 42 -0.01 21.53 12.95
C PRO A 42 1.32 20.79 12.79
N ALA A 43 2.28 21.01 13.68
CA ALA A 43 3.59 20.35 13.68
C ALA A 43 3.55 18.89 14.19
N TYR A 44 2.49 18.49 14.90
CA TYR A 44 2.40 17.15 15.53
C TYR A 44 1.22 16.30 15.03
N HIS A 45 0.53 16.68 13.95
CA HIS A 45 -0.46 15.79 13.34
C HIS A 45 0.25 14.68 12.57
N HIS A 46 0.28 13.48 13.14
CA HIS A 46 0.73 12.30 12.43
C HIS A 46 -0.34 11.88 11.42
N ALA A 47 0.08 11.48 10.22
CA ALA A 47 -0.84 10.92 9.25
C ALA A 47 -1.52 9.68 9.85
N GLY A 48 -2.85 9.61 9.75
CA GLY A 48 -3.61 8.46 10.20
C GLY A 48 -3.21 7.17 9.45
N PRO A 49 -3.49 5.98 10.00
CA PRO A 49 -3.13 4.72 9.36
C PRO A 49 -3.74 4.53 7.96
N PHE A 50 -4.87 5.19 7.69
CA PHE A 50 -5.58 5.11 6.40
C PHE A 50 -5.32 6.30 5.46
N ASP A 51 -4.52 7.29 5.90
CA ASP A 51 -4.27 8.51 5.12
C ASP A 51 -3.62 8.22 3.77
N ALA A 52 -2.72 7.23 3.74
CA ALA A 52 -2.04 6.80 2.52
C ALA A 52 -3.02 6.33 1.43
N ALA A 53 -4.18 5.81 1.83
CA ALA A 53 -5.23 5.33 0.94
C ALA A 53 -6.26 6.41 0.55
N LEU A 54 -6.18 7.63 1.13
CA LEU A 54 -7.13 8.69 0.80
C LEU A 54 -7.03 9.10 -0.67
N ALA A 55 -8.20 9.33 -1.29
CA ALA A 55 -8.28 9.79 -2.67
C ALA A 55 -7.53 11.13 -2.87
N SER A 56 -7.54 12.03 -1.89
CA SER A 56 -6.85 13.32 -1.97
C SER A 56 -5.32 13.18 -2.10
N ARG A 57 -4.72 12.12 -1.53
CA ARG A 57 -3.27 11.86 -1.62
C ARG A 57 -2.88 11.12 -2.90
N ASN A 58 -3.85 10.46 -3.55
CA ASN A 58 -3.62 9.65 -4.74
C ASN A 58 -4.16 10.30 -6.03
N ALA A 59 -4.99 11.33 -5.93
CA ALA A 59 -5.52 12.07 -7.07
C ALA A 59 -4.49 13.06 -7.62
N GLY A 60 -4.11 12.90 -8.88
CA GLY A 60 -3.22 13.82 -9.59
C GLY A 60 -2.04 13.09 -10.22
N ASN A 61 -0.86 13.16 -9.57
CA ASN A 61 0.38 12.65 -10.13
C ASN A 61 0.73 11.25 -9.57
N PRO A 62 0.79 10.21 -10.42
CA PRO A 62 1.17 8.85 -10.00
C PRO A 62 2.53 8.78 -9.32
N ARG A 63 3.49 9.66 -9.68
CA ARG A 63 4.84 9.69 -9.10
C ARG A 63 4.84 9.94 -7.59
N TYR A 64 3.83 10.63 -7.06
CA TYR A 64 3.73 10.98 -5.65
C TYR A 64 2.59 10.24 -4.93
N SER A 65 1.89 9.36 -5.64
CA SER A 65 0.79 8.57 -5.08
C SER A 65 1.35 7.37 -4.31
N PRO A 66 1.06 7.25 -3.00
CA PRO A 66 1.46 6.08 -2.22
C PRO A 66 0.89 4.78 -2.79
N LEU A 67 -0.38 4.77 -3.21
CA LEU A 67 -1.01 3.58 -3.79
C LEU A 67 -0.40 3.18 -5.14
N ALA A 68 -0.04 4.16 -5.98
CA ALA A 68 0.63 3.88 -7.24
C ALA A 68 2.02 3.24 -7.02
N ALA A 69 2.75 3.66 -5.99
CA ALA A 69 4.07 3.13 -5.68
C ALA A 69 4.05 1.64 -5.30
N VAL A 70 2.96 1.15 -4.69
CA VAL A 70 2.80 -0.24 -4.25
C VAL A 70 1.81 -1.03 -5.12
N HIS A 71 1.41 -0.48 -6.28
CA HIS A 71 0.37 -1.07 -7.11
C HIS A 71 0.71 -2.50 -7.53
N ASP A 72 1.89 -2.69 -8.10
CA ASP A 72 2.28 -3.99 -8.68
C ASP A 72 2.45 -5.06 -7.59
N SER A 73 3.09 -4.71 -6.46
CA SER A 73 3.22 -5.61 -5.31
C SER A 73 1.86 -5.99 -4.71
N ASN A 74 0.91 -5.05 -4.67
CA ASN A 74 -0.43 -5.34 -4.18
C ASN A 74 -1.18 -6.27 -5.14
N MET A 75 -0.97 -6.14 -6.44
CA MET A 75 -1.58 -7.04 -7.43
C MET A 75 -1.04 -8.47 -7.29
N GLU A 76 0.26 -8.65 -7.07
CA GLU A 76 0.82 -9.98 -6.79
C GLU A 76 0.29 -10.55 -5.46
N ALA A 77 0.15 -9.72 -4.41
CA ALA A 77 -0.45 -10.16 -3.15
C ALA A 77 -1.91 -10.60 -3.31
N ILE A 78 -2.69 -9.93 -4.16
CA ILE A 78 -4.06 -10.35 -4.51
C ILE A 78 -4.03 -11.69 -5.25
N ARG A 79 -3.11 -11.89 -6.20
CA ARG A 79 -2.96 -13.18 -6.91
C ARG A 79 -2.55 -14.32 -5.97
N ALA A 80 -1.74 -14.03 -4.96
CA ALA A 80 -1.32 -14.97 -3.92
C ALA A 80 -2.43 -15.28 -2.89
N THR A 81 -3.55 -14.54 -2.93
CA THR A 81 -4.67 -14.71 -2.00
C THR A 81 -5.71 -15.65 -2.60
N PRO A 82 -6.21 -16.65 -1.84
CA PRO A 82 -7.29 -17.52 -2.30
C PRO A 82 -8.50 -16.72 -2.78
N ARG A 83 -9.07 -17.12 -3.92
CA ARG A 83 -10.16 -16.38 -4.59
C ARG A 83 -11.40 -16.29 -3.70
N GLU A 84 -11.68 -17.34 -2.94
CA GLU A 84 -12.83 -17.43 -2.05
C GLU A 84 -12.76 -16.36 -0.96
N ASN A 85 -11.58 -16.13 -0.38
CA ASN A 85 -11.38 -15.12 0.65
C ASN A 85 -11.62 -13.71 0.11
N LEU A 86 -11.24 -13.44 -1.15
CA LEU A 86 -11.51 -12.17 -1.81
C LEU A 86 -13.02 -11.96 -2.04
N ILE A 87 -13.71 -13.01 -2.52
CA ILE A 87 -15.16 -12.94 -2.73
C ILE A 87 -15.87 -12.70 -1.40
N ASP A 88 -15.47 -13.39 -0.34
CA ASP A 88 -16.05 -13.25 1.00
C ASP A 88 -15.88 -11.84 1.56
N ALA A 89 -14.70 -11.26 1.36
CA ALA A 89 -14.45 -9.89 1.76
C ALA A 89 -15.35 -8.90 0.99
N LEU A 90 -15.52 -9.11 -0.31
CA LEU A 90 -16.28 -8.21 -1.18
C LEU A 90 -17.81 -8.35 -1.01
N SER A 91 -18.33 -9.58 -0.95
CA SER A 91 -19.78 -9.84 -0.96
C SER A 91 -20.37 -10.04 0.42
N ARG A 92 -19.58 -10.55 1.38
CA ARG A 92 -20.05 -10.86 2.75
C ARG A 92 -19.54 -9.88 3.80
N HIS A 93 -18.73 -8.89 3.41
CA HIS A 93 -18.15 -7.88 4.31
C HIS A 93 -17.36 -8.49 5.48
N VAL A 94 -16.79 -9.68 5.28
CA VAL A 94 -15.88 -10.31 6.26
C VAL A 94 -14.48 -9.71 6.07
N PRO A 95 -13.73 -9.43 7.15
CA PRO A 95 -12.36 -8.94 7.00
C PRO A 95 -11.52 -9.91 6.15
N LEU A 96 -10.77 -9.41 5.18
CA LEU A 96 -9.95 -10.22 4.29
C LEU A 96 -8.98 -11.10 5.11
N GLN A 97 -9.07 -12.41 4.92
CA GLN A 97 -8.23 -13.40 5.61
C GLN A 97 -7.20 -13.99 4.67
N GLY A 98 -6.04 -14.38 5.23
CA GLY A 98 -5.03 -15.16 4.50
C GLY A 98 -4.44 -14.44 3.28
N THR A 99 -4.27 -13.11 3.37
CA THR A 99 -3.65 -12.31 2.31
C THR A 99 -2.25 -12.85 2.00
N ALA A 100 -1.99 -13.17 0.73
CA ALA A 100 -0.73 -13.77 0.27
C ALA A 100 -0.28 -15.02 1.06
N SER A 101 -1.24 -15.86 1.46
CA SER A 101 -0.96 -17.05 2.29
C SER A 101 -0.47 -18.27 1.51
N VAL A 102 -0.76 -18.36 0.22
CA VAL A 102 -0.37 -19.50 -0.61
C VAL A 102 0.87 -19.13 -1.42
N PRO A 103 2.00 -19.86 -1.27
CA PRO A 103 3.25 -19.55 -1.95
C PRO A 103 3.14 -19.76 -3.48
N PRO A 104 4.05 -19.17 -4.28
CA PRO A 104 4.01 -19.35 -5.73
C PRO A 104 4.27 -20.82 -6.09
N GLY A 105 3.54 -21.32 -7.10
CA GLY A 105 3.62 -22.72 -7.53
C GLY A 105 2.95 -23.73 -6.59
N ALA A 106 2.43 -23.30 -5.44
CA ALA A 106 1.57 -24.14 -4.61
C ALA A 106 0.11 -24.09 -5.09
N ARG A 107 -0.68 -25.04 -4.60
CA ARG A 107 -2.12 -25.09 -4.85
C ARG A 107 -2.90 -24.53 -3.68
N ASP A 108 -3.93 -23.76 -3.96
CA ASP A 108 -4.90 -23.37 -2.96
C ASP A 108 -5.77 -24.57 -2.51
N MET A 109 -6.62 -24.35 -1.51
CA MET A 109 -7.55 -25.38 -1.00
C MET A 109 -8.58 -25.83 -2.05
N SER A 110 -8.79 -25.05 -3.10
CA SER A 110 -9.68 -25.33 -4.23
C SER A 110 -8.94 -26.06 -5.37
N GLY A 111 -7.62 -26.24 -5.26
CA GLY A 111 -6.78 -26.92 -6.25
C GLY A 111 -6.21 -26.02 -7.36
N ASN A 112 -6.43 -24.70 -7.32
CA ASN A 112 -5.87 -23.75 -8.28
C ASN A 112 -4.37 -23.57 -8.06
N LEU A 113 -3.59 -23.59 -9.13
CA LEU A 113 -2.16 -23.29 -9.08
C LEU A 113 -1.95 -21.78 -8.98
N MET A 114 -1.20 -21.36 -7.97
CA MET A 114 -0.91 -19.94 -7.76
C MET A 114 0.28 -19.52 -8.62
N ASP A 115 0.00 -18.75 -9.66
CA ASP A 115 1.01 -18.18 -10.57
C ASP A 115 1.14 -16.68 -10.34
N TYR A 116 2.17 -16.30 -9.58
CA TYR A 116 2.47 -14.92 -9.23
C TYR A 116 3.97 -14.77 -8.95
N ALA A 117 4.47 -13.53 -9.04
CA ALA A 117 5.86 -13.24 -8.70
C ALA A 117 5.97 -12.90 -7.20
N GLU A 118 6.70 -13.71 -6.44
CA GLU A 118 7.06 -13.36 -5.07
C GLU A 118 7.98 -12.14 -5.11
N GLY A 119 7.65 -11.12 -4.30
CA GLY A 119 8.46 -9.90 -4.22
C GLY A 119 9.80 -10.15 -3.56
N ALA A 120 10.71 -9.17 -3.67
CA ALA A 120 12.05 -9.28 -3.14
C ALA A 120 12.06 -9.57 -1.63
N ASP A 121 12.59 -10.72 -1.22
CA ASP A 121 12.84 -11.02 0.19
C ASP A 121 14.09 -10.24 0.62
N LEU A 122 13.86 -9.06 1.20
CA LEU A 122 14.92 -8.15 1.65
C LEU A 122 15.91 -8.79 2.64
N MET A 123 15.57 -9.94 3.24
CA MET A 123 16.39 -10.66 4.23
C MET A 123 17.12 -11.88 3.64
N ARG A 124 16.83 -12.24 2.38
CA ARG A 124 17.36 -13.44 1.73
C ARG A 124 18.00 -13.16 0.38
N GLU A 125 17.51 -12.17 -0.36
CA GLU A 125 18.04 -11.82 -1.67
C GLU A 125 19.39 -11.09 -1.56
N PRO A 126 20.40 -11.51 -2.34
CA PRO A 126 21.75 -10.99 -2.24
C PRO A 126 21.89 -9.54 -2.75
N ASP A 127 20.95 -9.09 -3.58
CA ASP A 127 20.86 -7.78 -4.21
C ASP A 127 19.89 -6.82 -3.47
N ALA A 128 19.22 -7.30 -2.42
CA ALA A 128 18.42 -6.45 -1.56
C ALA A 128 19.30 -5.43 -0.81
N ALA A 129 19.03 -4.14 -0.98
CA ALA A 129 19.80 -3.04 -0.38
C ALA A 129 19.88 -3.09 1.17
N GLY A 130 18.99 -3.84 1.82
CA GLY A 130 18.99 -4.09 3.27
C GLY A 130 20.08 -5.06 3.74
N GLY A 131 20.67 -5.84 2.81
CA GLY A 131 21.66 -6.86 3.09
C GLY A 131 21.11 -7.99 3.97
N ALA A 132 21.68 -9.18 3.84
CA ALA A 132 21.32 -10.29 4.69
C ALA A 132 21.81 -10.04 6.14
N TYR A 133 20.98 -9.37 6.96
CA TYR A 133 21.32 -9.01 8.33
C TYR A 133 21.85 -10.23 9.09
N LYS A 134 23.10 -10.15 9.57
CA LYS A 134 23.84 -11.21 10.28
C LYS A 134 24.07 -12.51 9.51
N ARG A 135 24.04 -12.51 8.17
CA ARG A 135 24.48 -13.66 7.37
C ARG A 135 25.93 -13.48 6.94
N TRP A 136 26.76 -14.48 7.22
CA TRP A 136 28.16 -14.50 6.86
C TRP A 136 28.35 -15.38 5.62
N ALA A 137 29.19 -14.94 4.69
CA ALA A 137 29.54 -15.74 3.51
C ALA A 137 30.03 -17.13 3.95
N GLY A 138 29.40 -18.19 3.43
CA GLY A 138 29.72 -19.58 3.77
C GLY A 138 28.91 -20.21 4.91
N ILE A 139 28.04 -19.46 5.60
CA ILE A 139 27.14 -20.03 6.62
C ILE A 139 25.74 -20.20 6.04
N VAL A 140 25.46 -21.39 5.51
CA VAL A 140 24.09 -21.79 5.12
C VAL A 140 23.40 -22.31 6.37
N SER A 141 22.36 -21.63 6.86
CA SER A 141 21.49 -22.20 7.87
C SER A 141 20.82 -23.44 7.28
N LEU A 142 21.23 -24.62 7.75
CA LEU A 142 20.66 -25.90 7.38
C LEU A 142 19.17 -25.91 7.76
N SER A 143 18.29 -25.52 6.86
CA SER A 143 16.87 -25.83 6.95
C SER A 143 16.50 -26.74 5.78
N CYS A 144 15.88 -27.86 6.16
CA CYS A 144 15.38 -28.96 5.34
C CYS A 144 16.41 -29.94 4.76
N CYS A 145 16.39 -31.15 5.33
CA CYS A 145 16.98 -32.36 4.77
C CYS A 145 16.61 -32.51 3.28
N PRO A 146 17.56 -32.83 2.38
CA PRO A 146 17.20 -33.47 1.13
C PRO A 146 16.69 -34.90 1.45
N PRO A 147 15.73 -35.45 0.68
CA PRO A 147 15.34 -36.84 0.84
C PRO A 147 16.55 -37.73 0.55
N LEU A 148 16.89 -38.59 1.51
CA LEU A 148 17.86 -39.67 1.37
C LEU A 148 17.47 -40.54 0.17
N SER A 149 18.09 -40.33 -0.98
CA SER A 149 18.06 -41.31 -2.07
C SER A 149 19.04 -42.43 -1.71
N LEU A 150 18.45 -43.57 -1.34
CA LEU A 150 19.13 -44.81 -1.04
C LEU A 150 19.76 -45.35 -2.33
N VAL A 151 21.00 -44.95 -2.64
CA VAL A 151 21.76 -45.58 -3.74
C VAL A 151 22.23 -46.95 -3.25
N GLN A 152 21.48 -48.00 -3.60
CA GLN A 152 21.90 -49.38 -3.46
C GLN A 152 23.14 -49.63 -4.32
N GLY A 153 24.25 -49.97 -3.66
CA GLY A 153 25.45 -50.43 -4.32
C GLY A 153 25.25 -51.79 -4.99
N HIS A 154 25.70 -51.89 -6.23
CA HIS A 154 26.09 -53.16 -6.83
C HIS A 154 27.53 -53.04 -7.32
N ARG A 155 28.44 -53.60 -6.52
CA ARG A 155 29.79 -53.96 -6.95
C ARG A 155 29.69 -55.33 -7.64
N ARG A 156 30.24 -55.41 -8.85
CA ARG A 156 31.02 -56.56 -9.32
C ARG A 156 32.25 -56.01 -10.01
#